data_AF-A0A1I4ZHV2-F1
#
_entry.id   AF-A0A1I4ZHV2-F1
#
_cell.length_a   1.000
_cell.length_b   1.000
_cell.length_c   1.000
_cell.angle_alpha   90.00
_cell.angle_beta   90.00
_cell.angle_gamma   90.00
#
_symmetry.space_group_name_H-M   'P 1'
#
loop_
_entity.id
_entity.type
_entity.pdbx_description
1 polymer ?
#
loop_
_entity_poly.entity_id
_entity_poly.type
_entity_poly.pdbx_seq_one_letter_code
_entity_poly.pdbx_strand_id
1 'polypeptide(L)'
;MDKAYKNSGYFMLLLIPLVILGFYKTYFSQFPDFNEKITMFHHLHAAIASVWILTLIIQPLLIRHRRYKIHKMIGKISYIIFPVLILSFIPMMLRIIYSDHPVNLFFPIADCTLLILFYSLAVYNRKNTPKHMRYMIGAAIVFLGPTFGRIAPYIK
;
A
#
# COMPACT_ATOMS: atom_id res chain seq x y z
N MET A 1 24.11 7.95 5.80
CA MET A 1 22.65 7.90 5.54
C MET A 1 22.08 9.24 5.95
N ASP A 2 21.55 10.00 5.00
CA ASP A 2 21.16 11.39 5.22
C ASP A 2 20.06 11.51 6.29
N LYS A 3 20.03 12.66 6.97
CA LYS A 3 19.07 12.94 8.04
C LYS A 3 17.61 12.82 7.56
N ALA A 4 17.36 13.20 6.30
CA ALA A 4 16.07 13.01 5.62
C ALA A 4 15.63 11.55 5.59
N TYR A 5 16.55 10.63 5.27
CA TYR A 5 16.28 9.19 5.23
C TYR A 5 16.03 8.57 6.61
N LYS A 6 16.61 9.11 7.68
CA LYS A 6 16.30 8.67 9.06
C LYS A 6 14.88 9.04 9.52
N ASN A 7 14.29 10.06 8.91
CA ASN A 7 12.97 10.57 9.30
C ASN A 7 11.84 10.07 8.38
N SER A 8 12.15 9.26 7.36
CA SER A 8 11.15 8.75 6.40
C SER A 8 9.99 8.03 7.08
N GLY A 9 10.22 7.35 8.21
CA GLY A 9 9.14 6.69 8.97
C GLY A 9 8.07 7.65 9.48
N TYR A 10 8.41 8.88 9.85
CA TYR A 10 7.41 9.87 10.27
C TYR A 10 6.60 10.39 9.09
N PHE A 11 7.23 10.57 7.93
CA PHE A 11 6.50 10.92 6.71
C PHE A 11 5.56 9.80 6.29
N MET A 12 5.97 8.54 6.43
CA MET A 12 5.13 7.39 6.11
C MET A 12 3.89 7.27 7.04
N LEU A 13 3.92 7.84 8.25
CA LEU A 13 2.72 7.91 9.10
C LEU A 13 1.56 8.65 8.43
N LEU A 14 1.84 9.58 7.52
CA LEU A 14 0.80 10.31 6.76
C LEU A 14 -0.03 9.38 5.87
N LEU A 15 0.46 8.17 5.53
CA LEU A 15 -0.32 7.19 4.78
C LEU A 15 -1.58 6.76 5.54
N ILE A 16 -1.55 6.73 6.87
CA ILE A 16 -2.71 6.30 7.68
C ILE A 16 -3.90 7.26 7.49
N PRO A 17 -3.81 8.56 7.83
CA PRO A 17 -4.92 9.47 7.63
C PRO A 17 -5.28 9.61 6.15
N LEU A 18 -4.31 9.56 5.23
CA LEU A 18 -4.58 9.62 3.79
C LEU A 18 -5.46 8.45 3.32
N VAL A 19 -5.13 7.22 3.71
CA VAL A 19 -5.94 6.04 3.34
C VAL A 19 -7.30 6.08 4.02
N ILE A 20 -7.38 6.48 5.29
CA ILE A 20 -8.68 6.62 5.97
C ILE A 20 -9.57 7.63 5.23
N LEU A 21 -9.04 8.81 4.91
CA LEU A 21 -9.77 9.86 4.20
C LEU A 21 -10.18 9.41 2.79
N GLY A 22 -9.24 8.84 2.03
CA GLY A 22 -9.48 8.40 0.65
C GLY A 22 -10.54 7.31 0.55
N PHE A 23 -10.62 6.43 1.54
CA PHE A 23 -11.56 5.32 1.54
C PHE A 23 -12.74 5.55 2.49
N TYR A 24 -12.87 6.75 3.07
CA TYR A 24 -13.92 7.02 4.06
C TYR A 24 -15.31 6.78 3.48
N LYS A 25 -15.64 7.45 2.36
CA LYS A 25 -16.95 7.33 1.73
C LYS A 25 -17.21 5.95 1.12
N THR A 26 -16.19 5.34 0.54
CA THR A 26 -16.33 4.06 -0.20
C THR A 26 -16.27 2.83 0.69
N TYR A 27 -15.78 2.94 1.93
CA TYR A 27 -15.59 1.80 2.82
C TYR A 27 -15.87 2.13 4.29
N PHE A 28 -15.14 3.04 4.93
CA PHE A 28 -15.23 3.22 6.39
C PHE A 28 -16.59 3.75 6.88
N SER A 29 -17.23 4.65 6.14
CA SER A 29 -18.57 5.19 6.45
C SER A 29 -19.70 4.17 6.30
N GLN A 30 -19.42 3.02 5.71
CA GLN A 30 -20.40 1.93 5.53
C GLN A 30 -20.43 0.99 6.75
N PHE A 31 -19.54 1.15 7.72
CA PHE A 31 -19.54 0.36 8.96
C PHE A 31 -20.69 0.80 9.89
N PRO A 32 -21.40 -0.13 10.58
CA PRO A 32 -21.17 -1.59 10.61
C PRO A 32 -21.97 -2.37 9.55
N ASP A 33 -22.94 -1.74 8.90
CA ASP A 33 -23.97 -2.47 8.13
C ASP A 33 -23.51 -2.93 6.75
N PHE A 34 -22.46 -2.32 6.18
CA PHE A 34 -21.82 -2.56 4.87
C PHE A 34 -22.77 -2.90 3.71
N ASN A 35 -22.83 -2.05 2.68
CA ASN A 35 -23.66 -2.35 1.51
C ASN A 35 -23.31 -3.68 0.82
N GLU A 36 -24.25 -4.25 0.07
CA GLU A 36 -24.06 -5.52 -0.65
C GLU A 36 -22.94 -5.49 -1.71
N LYS A 37 -22.48 -4.30 -2.10
CA LYS A 37 -21.37 -4.14 -3.06
C LYS A 37 -20.02 -4.45 -2.40
N ILE A 38 -19.88 -4.22 -1.09
CA ILE A 38 -18.70 -4.56 -0.30
C ILE A 38 -18.80 -6.02 0.13
N THR A 39 -17.95 -6.85 -0.48
CA THR A 39 -17.91 -8.28 -0.18
C THR A 39 -16.74 -8.66 0.71
N MET A 40 -16.73 -9.91 1.18
CA MET A 40 -15.63 -10.46 1.98
C MET A 40 -14.24 -10.23 1.36
N PHE A 41 -14.13 -10.26 0.02
CA PHE A 41 -12.87 -9.97 -0.68
C PHE A 41 -12.40 -8.51 -0.50
N HIS A 42 -13.31 -7.55 -0.36
CA HIS A 42 -12.97 -6.15 -0.06
C HIS A 42 -12.40 -6.03 1.36
N HIS A 43 -13.03 -6.69 2.34
CA HIS A 43 -12.53 -6.71 3.71
C HIS A 43 -11.15 -7.38 3.79
N LEU A 44 -10.97 -8.51 3.10
CA LEU A 44 -9.69 -9.22 3.04
C LEU A 44 -8.59 -8.35 2.41
N HIS A 45 -8.87 -7.73 1.26
CA HIS A 45 -7.93 -6.81 0.62
C HIS A 45 -7.59 -5.63 1.53
N ALA A 46 -8.59 -4.98 2.14
CA ALA A 46 -8.38 -3.86 3.05
C ALA A 46 -7.50 -4.25 4.26
N ALA A 47 -7.72 -5.44 4.84
CA ALA A 47 -6.90 -5.96 5.92
C ALA A 47 -5.45 -6.22 5.48
N ILE A 48 -5.25 -6.89 4.35
CA ILE A 48 -3.91 -7.19 3.81
C ILE A 48 -3.17 -5.89 3.44
N ALA A 49 -3.85 -4.94 2.79
CA ALA A 49 -3.30 -3.63 2.46
C ALA A 49 -2.90 -2.85 3.72
N SER A 50 -3.72 -2.91 4.77
CA SER A 50 -3.39 -2.29 6.06
C SER A 50 -2.12 -2.90 6.68
N VAL A 51 -1.99 -4.22 6.68
CA VAL A 51 -0.77 -4.92 7.13
C VAL A 51 0.46 -4.50 6.32
N TRP A 52 0.31 -4.35 5.01
CA TRP A 52 1.38 -3.87 4.14
C TRP A 52 1.79 -2.43 4.44
N ILE A 53 0.83 -1.50 4.59
CA ILE A 53 1.09 -0.10 4.95
C ILE A 53 1.79 -0.02 6.31
N LEU A 54 1.31 -0.77 7.30
CA LEU A 54 1.96 -0.88 8.61
C LEU A 54 3.40 -1.37 8.48
N THR A 55 3.66 -2.35 7.61
CA THR A 55 5.02 -2.79 7.30
C THR A 55 5.86 -1.65 6.74
N LEU A 56 5.36 -0.90 5.75
CA LEU A 56 6.08 0.25 5.19
C LEU A 56 6.45 1.29 6.26
N ILE A 57 5.55 1.58 7.19
CA ILE A 57 5.75 2.57 8.27
C ILE A 57 6.73 2.05 9.34
N ILE A 58 6.55 0.82 9.81
CA ILE A 58 7.32 0.26 10.93
C ILE A 58 8.79 0.05 10.53
N GLN A 59 9.06 -0.34 9.28
CA GLN A 59 10.42 -0.65 8.81
C GLN A 59 11.45 0.49 9.05
N PRO A 60 11.24 1.73 8.61
CA PRO A 60 12.16 2.84 8.89
C PRO A 60 12.18 3.25 10.38
N LEU A 61 11.06 3.11 11.12
CA LEU A 61 11.04 3.37 12.56
C LEU A 61 11.93 2.39 13.33
N LEU A 62 11.91 1.10 12.96
CA LEU A 62 12.81 0.10 13.55
C LEU A 62 14.28 0.42 13.28
N ILE A 63 14.63 0.90 12.08
CA ILE A 63 15.98 1.36 11.77
C ILE A 63 16.38 2.56 12.65
N ARG A 64 15.49 3.54 12.82
CA ARG A 64 15.74 4.71 13.68
C ARG A 64 16.00 4.31 15.13
N HIS A 65 15.22 3.38 15.66
CA HIS A 65 15.39 2.85 17.02
C HIS A 65 16.45 1.75 17.13
N ARG A 66 17.28 1.55 16.08
CA ARG A 66 18.38 0.56 16.03
C ARG A 66 17.92 -0.89 16.25
N ARG A 67 16.64 -1.19 16.01
CA ARG A 67 16.03 -2.54 16.13
C ARG A 67 16.22 -3.36 14.84
N TYR A 68 17.48 -3.51 14.40
CA TYR A 68 17.82 -4.13 13.11
C TYR A 68 17.39 -5.59 12.98
N LYS A 69 17.40 -6.37 14.08
CA LYS A 69 16.96 -7.78 14.07
C LYS A 69 15.48 -7.89 13.66
N ILE A 70 14.63 -7.02 14.22
CA ILE A 70 13.20 -6.99 13.93
C ILE A 70 12.97 -6.48 12.50
N HIS A 71 13.68 -5.44 12.06
CA HIS A 71 13.63 -4.95 10.68
C HIS A 71 13.88 -6.08 9.66
N LYS A 72 14.96 -6.86 9.86
CA LYS A 72 15.28 -8.00 9.01
C LYS A 72 14.22 -9.11 9.08
N MET A 73 13.64 -9.36 10.25
CA MET A 73 12.58 -10.36 10.43
C MET A 73 11.32 -9.96 9.67
N ILE A 74 10.80 -8.75 9.89
CA ILE A 74 9.62 -8.25 9.18
C ILE A 74 9.89 -8.16 7.67
N GLY A 75 11.11 -7.77 7.27
CA GLY A 75 11.51 -7.73 5.86
C GLY A 75 11.61 -9.11 5.18
N LYS A 76 11.71 -10.20 5.95
CA LYS A 76 11.56 -11.56 5.40
C LYS A 76 10.09 -11.94 5.29
N ILE A 77 9.28 -11.59 6.30
CA ILE A 77 7.83 -11.83 6.29
C ILE A 77 7.17 -11.10 5.11
N SER A 78 7.70 -9.93 4.72
CA SER A 78 7.19 -9.18 3.57
C SER A 78 7.29 -9.94 2.24
N TYR A 79 8.15 -10.96 2.11
CA TYR A 79 8.17 -11.85 0.93
C TYR A 79 6.90 -12.67 0.78
N ILE A 80 6.10 -12.81 1.82
CA ILE A 80 4.78 -13.47 1.79
C ILE A 80 3.67 -12.41 1.73
N ILE A 81 3.75 -11.37 2.58
CA ILE A 81 2.73 -10.30 2.63
C ILE A 81 2.57 -9.64 1.25
N PHE A 82 3.68 -9.36 0.56
CA PHE A 82 3.63 -8.63 -0.71
C PHE A 82 2.94 -9.42 -1.84
N PRO A 83 3.31 -10.69 -2.14
CA PRO A 83 2.54 -11.49 -3.09
C PRO A 83 1.07 -11.64 -2.71
N VAL A 84 0.76 -11.84 -1.43
CA VAL A 84 -0.63 -11.92 -0.95
C VAL A 84 -1.39 -10.61 -1.20
N LEU A 85 -0.74 -9.46 -1.01
CA LEU A 85 -1.30 -8.16 -1.39
C LEU A 85 -1.61 -8.12 -2.89
N ILE A 86 -0.66 -8.48 -3.77
CA ILE A 86 -0.89 -8.46 -5.22
C ILE A 86 -2.04 -9.39 -5.62
N LEU A 87 -2.08 -10.62 -5.09
CA LEU A 87 -3.15 -11.58 -5.38
C LEU A 87 -4.51 -11.10 -4.89
N SER A 88 -4.56 -10.34 -3.80
CA SER A 88 -5.82 -9.80 -3.27
C SER A 88 -6.52 -8.79 -4.20
N PHE A 89 -5.83 -8.27 -5.23
CA PHE A 89 -6.47 -7.42 -6.26
C PHE A 89 -7.33 -8.22 -7.24
N ILE A 90 -7.05 -9.51 -7.44
CA ILE A 90 -7.67 -10.32 -8.50
C ILE A 90 -9.21 -10.31 -8.44
N PRO A 91 -9.87 -10.54 -7.28
CA PRO A 91 -11.32 -10.53 -7.21
C PRO A 91 -11.94 -9.18 -7.61
N MET A 92 -11.28 -8.06 -7.29
CA MET A 92 -11.74 -6.73 -7.68
C MET A 92 -11.50 -6.46 -9.17
N MET A 93 -10.35 -6.88 -9.71
CA MET A 93 -10.06 -6.79 -11.14
C MET A 93 -11.08 -7.57 -11.98
N LEU A 94 -11.42 -8.80 -11.57
CA LEU A 94 -12.45 -9.61 -12.23
C LEU A 94 -13.82 -8.91 -12.26
N ARG A 95 -14.21 -8.26 -11.15
CA ARG A 95 -15.46 -7.48 -11.11
C ARG A 95 -15.44 -6.31 -12.09
N ILE A 96 -14.31 -5.63 -12.25
CA ILE A 96 -14.18 -4.52 -13.19
C ILE A 96 -14.26 -5.02 -14.64
N ILE A 97 -13.65 -6.16 -14.95
CA ILE A 97 -13.71 -6.79 -16.30
C ILE A 97 -15.15 -7.04 -16.74
N TYR A 98 -16.00 -7.53 -15.84
CA TYR A 98 -17.41 -7.82 -16.12
C TYR A 98 -18.36 -6.67 -15.79
N SER A 99 -17.85 -5.45 -15.57
CA SER A 99 -18.67 -4.26 -15.34
C SER A 99 -18.90 -3.46 -16.63
N ASP A 100 -19.80 -2.47 -16.59
CA ASP A 100 -20.04 -1.54 -17.70
C ASP A 100 -18.85 -0.62 -18.01
N HIS A 101 -17.82 -0.61 -17.16
CA HIS A 101 -16.67 0.28 -17.27
C HIS A 101 -15.32 -0.46 -17.15
N PRO A 102 -15.02 -1.40 -18.08
CA PRO A 102 -13.79 -2.20 -18.02
C PRO A 102 -12.52 -1.37 -18.18
N VAL A 103 -12.60 -0.15 -18.74
CA VAL A 103 -11.47 0.79 -18.83
C VAL A 103 -10.88 1.14 -17.46
N ASN A 104 -11.68 1.06 -16.39
CA ASN A 104 -11.23 1.29 -15.02
C ASN A 104 -10.22 0.23 -14.55
N LEU A 105 -10.05 -0.87 -15.28
CA LEU A 105 -9.05 -1.90 -14.99
C LEU A 105 -7.62 -1.37 -15.12
N PHE A 106 -7.42 -0.28 -15.89
CA PHE A 106 -6.13 0.39 -16.01
C PHE A 106 -5.53 0.77 -14.65
N PHE A 107 -6.34 1.30 -13.72
CA PHE A 107 -5.87 1.77 -12.42
C PHE A 107 -5.27 0.65 -11.55
N PRO A 108 -5.99 -0.44 -11.21
CA PRO A 108 -5.41 -1.50 -10.39
C PRO A 108 -4.27 -2.24 -11.11
N ILE A 109 -4.29 -2.35 -12.45
CA ILE A 109 -3.15 -2.91 -13.19
C ILE A 109 -1.91 -2.03 -13.02
N ALA A 110 -2.05 -0.72 -13.25
CA ALA A 110 -0.94 0.22 -13.09
C ALA A 110 -0.39 0.21 -11.66
N ASP A 111 -1.26 0.22 -10.64
CA ASP A 111 -0.87 0.14 -9.24
C ASP A 111 -0.10 -1.16 -8.95
N CYS A 112 -0.60 -2.32 -9.38
CA CYS A 112 0.08 -3.60 -9.23
C CYS A 112 1.44 -3.61 -9.94
N THR A 113 1.52 -3.12 -11.18
CA THR A 113 2.78 -3.04 -11.94
C THR A 113 3.81 -2.18 -11.22
N LEU A 114 3.42 -0.99 -10.75
CA LEU A 114 4.33 -0.10 -10.02
C LEU A 114 4.75 -0.69 -8.68
N LEU A 115 3.83 -1.29 -7.92
CA LEU A 115 4.15 -1.97 -6.66
C LEU A 115 5.13 -3.11 -6.89
N ILE A 116 4.89 -3.97 -7.88
CA ILE A 116 5.78 -5.09 -8.21
C ILE A 116 7.16 -4.58 -8.60
N LEU A 117 7.22 -3.55 -9.45
CA LEU A 117 8.47 -2.95 -9.89
C LEU A 117 9.26 -2.37 -8.72
N PHE A 118 8.65 -1.48 -7.94
CA PHE A 118 9.33 -0.82 -6.82
C PHE A 118 9.72 -1.80 -5.74
N TYR A 119 8.86 -2.74 -5.36
CA TYR A 119 9.20 -3.73 -4.35
C TYR A 119 10.34 -4.65 -4.81
N SER A 120 10.30 -5.14 -6.05
CA SER A 120 11.35 -6.00 -6.60
C SER A 120 12.68 -5.28 -6.65
N LEU A 121 12.70 -4.02 -7.12
CA LEU A 121 13.90 -3.19 -7.13
C LEU A 121 14.41 -2.90 -5.70
N ALA A 122 13.51 -2.69 -4.74
CA ALA A 122 13.88 -2.48 -3.34
C ALA A 122 14.55 -3.72 -2.75
N VAL A 123 14.00 -4.92 -2.99
CA VAL A 123 14.55 -6.18 -2.48
C VAL A 123 15.86 -6.53 -3.17
N TYR A 124 15.94 -6.36 -4.50
CA TYR A 124 17.17 -6.58 -5.27
C TYR A 124 18.31 -5.69 -4.76
N ASN A 125 18.01 -4.41 -4.51
CA ASN A 125 18.99 -3.44 -4.01
C ASN A 125 19.13 -3.43 -2.47
N ARG A 126 18.67 -4.46 -1.74
CA ARG A 126 18.73 -4.47 -0.25
C ARG A 126 20.12 -4.27 0.36
N LYS A 127 21.18 -4.56 -0.38
CA LYS A 127 22.58 -4.33 0.03
C LYS A 127 23.04 -2.88 -0.18
N ASN A 128 22.37 -2.13 -1.06
CA ASN A 128 22.61 -0.71 -1.31
C ASN A 128 21.50 0.10 -0.62
N THR A 129 21.74 0.49 0.63
CA THR A 129 20.73 1.13 1.49
C THR A 129 20.05 2.35 0.85
N PRO A 130 20.78 3.31 0.22
CA PRO A 130 20.13 4.44 -0.45
C PRO A 130 19.14 4.02 -1.54
N LYS A 131 19.51 3.06 -2.41
CA LYS A 131 18.63 2.57 -3.48
C LYS A 131 17.41 1.83 -2.90
N HIS A 132 17.64 0.91 -1.96
CA HIS A 132 16.58 0.19 -1.28
C HIS A 132 15.53 1.14 -0.70
N MET A 133 15.97 2.16 0.04
CA MET A 133 15.05 3.13 0.67
C MET A 133 14.25 3.93 -0.36
N ARG A 134 14.88 4.39 -1.45
CA ARG A 134 14.20 5.14 -2.51
C ARG A 134 13.09 4.31 -3.15
N TYR A 135 13.35 3.03 -3.41
CA TYR A 135 12.34 2.14 -3.98
C TYR A 135 11.21 1.81 -2.98
N MET A 136 11.51 1.65 -1.68
CA MET A 136 10.47 1.50 -0.66
C MET A 136 9.59 2.75 -0.52
N ILE A 137 10.16 3.95 -0.67
CA ILE A 137 9.40 5.20 -0.74
C ILE A 137 8.55 5.24 -2.02
N GLY A 138 9.09 4.81 -3.17
CA GLY A 138 8.33 4.67 -4.41
C GLY A 138 7.10 3.77 -4.24
N ALA A 139 7.26 2.61 -3.60
CA ALA A 139 6.14 1.72 -3.29
C ALA A 139 5.09 2.38 -2.37
N ALA A 140 5.52 3.20 -1.40
CA ALA A 140 4.60 3.97 -0.56
C ALA A 140 3.82 5.04 -1.35
N ILE A 141 4.48 5.70 -2.31
CA ILE A 141 3.87 6.75 -3.16
C ILE A 141 2.75 6.17 -4.05
N VAL A 142 2.81 4.90 -4.44
CA VAL A 142 1.74 4.27 -5.24
C VAL A 142 0.37 4.39 -4.56
N PHE A 143 0.31 4.32 -3.23
CA PHE A 143 -0.96 4.47 -2.48
C PHE A 143 -1.62 5.84 -2.63
N LEU A 144 -0.87 6.87 -3.04
CA LEU A 144 -1.42 8.19 -3.28
C LEU A 144 -2.39 8.20 -4.47
N GLY A 145 -2.16 7.39 -5.50
CA GLY A 145 -3.05 7.29 -6.67
C GLY A 145 -4.49 6.94 -6.31
N PRO A 146 -4.76 5.77 -5.70
CA PRO A 146 -6.12 5.38 -5.31
C PRO A 146 -6.72 6.25 -4.21
N THR A 147 -5.90 6.82 -3.32
CA THR A 147 -6.38 7.76 -2.31
C THR A 147 -6.85 9.07 -2.93
N PHE A 148 -6.00 9.76 -3.70
CA PHE A 148 -6.36 11.03 -4.33
C PHE A 148 -7.47 10.86 -5.35
N GLY A 149 -7.49 9.78 -6.13
CA GLY A 149 -8.57 9.49 -7.07
C GLY A 149 -9.95 9.39 -6.43
N ARG A 150 -10.02 9.09 -5.11
CA ARG A 150 -11.27 9.05 -4.35
C ARG A 150 -11.59 10.36 -3.64
N ILE A 151 -10.60 11.18 -3.30
CA ILE A 151 -10.81 12.48 -2.63
C ILE A 151 -11.10 13.58 -3.67
N ALA A 152 -10.37 13.61 -4.77
CA ALA A 152 -10.38 14.71 -5.74
C ALA A 152 -11.78 15.09 -6.27
N PRO A 153 -12.71 14.14 -6.54
CA PRO A 153 -14.06 14.49 -6.99
C PRO A 153 -14.89 15.31 -5.99
N TYR A 154 -14.48 15.37 -4.72
CA TYR A 154 -15.19 16.07 -3.65
C TYR A 154 -14.56 17.42 -3.27
N ILE A 155 -13.37 17.72 -3.81
CA ILE A 155 -12.73 19.02 -3.65
C ILE A 155 -13.21 19.88 -4.82
N LYS A 156 -14.30 20.62 -4.60
CA LYS A 156 -14.77 21.68 -5.47
C LYS A 156 -14.22 23.02 -4.99
#